data_AF-A0A7S1LIY9-F1
#
_entry.id   AF-A0A7S1LIY9-F1
#
_cell.length_a   1.000
_cell.length_b   1.000
_cell.length_c   1.000
_cell.angle_alpha   90.00
_cell.angle_beta   90.00
_cell.angle_gamma   90.00
#
_symmetry.space_group_name_H-M   'P 1'
#
loop_
_entity.id
_entity.type
_entity.pdbx_description
1 polymer ?
#
loop_
_entity_poly.entity_id
_entity_poly.type
_entity_poly.pdbx_seq_one_letter_code
_entity_poly.pdbx_strand_id
1 'polypeptide(L)'
;VMTFSSMPISRRTMLACATKMVSDCSFDLRLVYVGKRYEDAVPDDLARVTSALVEESRFLELQKADFGVLFPFMDVFVVHGGLGTTVEALRMKKPTTVTGPLLMDQRFWG
;
A
#
# COMPACT_ATOMS: atom_id res chain seq x y z
N VAL A 1 -6.36 0.39 1.44
CA VAL A 1 -5.01 0.95 1.74
C VAL A 1 -3.97 -0.15 1.67
N MET A 2 -2.77 0.18 1.17
CA MET A 2 -1.58 -0.68 1.18
C MET A 2 -0.49 -0.05 2.05
N THR A 3 0.11 -0.80 2.96
CA THR A 3 1.20 -0.31 3.82
C THR A 3 2.23 -1.38 4.14
N PHE A 4 3.50 -1.02 3.97
CA PHE A 4 4.62 -1.84 4.42
C PHE A 4 5.39 -1.21 5.60
N SER A 5 4.81 -0.19 6.25
CA SER A 5 5.37 0.47 7.43
C SER A 5 6.84 0.90 7.20
N SER A 6 7.76 0.45 8.05
CA SER A 6 9.19 0.74 8.00
C SER A 6 10.00 -0.19 7.07
N MET A 7 9.36 -1.15 6.40
CA MET A 7 10.06 -2.09 5.55
C MET A 7 10.72 -1.37 4.36
N PRO A 8 12.00 -1.68 4.05
CA PRO A 8 12.70 -1.09 2.93
C PRO A 8 12.21 -1.71 1.61
N ILE A 9 11.13 -1.16 1.06
CA ILE A 9 10.59 -1.57 -0.23
C ILE A 9 11.03 -0.56 -1.29
N SER A 10 11.63 -1.05 -2.38
CA SER A 10 11.95 -0.24 -3.56
C SER A 10 10.71 0.51 -4.04
N ARG A 11 10.83 1.83 -4.24
CA ARG A 11 9.72 2.65 -4.73
C ARG A 11 9.36 2.23 -6.15
N ARG A 12 10.34 1.87 -6.98
CA ARG A 12 10.09 1.30 -8.32
C ARG A 12 9.21 0.06 -8.25
N THR A 13 9.55 -0.92 -7.42
CA THR A 13 8.76 -2.16 -7.29
C THR A 13 7.36 -1.87 -6.75
N MET A 14 7.24 -1.01 -5.73
CA MET A 14 5.95 -0.63 -5.17
C MET A 14 5.06 0.05 -6.21
N LEU A 15 5.57 1.04 -6.94
CA LEU A 15 4.83 1.76 -7.96
C LEU A 15 4.43 0.83 -9.12
N ALA A 16 5.30 -0.09 -9.53
CA ALA A 16 4.97 -1.06 -10.56
C ALA A 16 3.80 -1.95 -10.14
N CYS A 17 3.82 -2.46 -8.90
CA CYS A 17 2.71 -3.25 -8.35
C CYS A 17 1.43 -2.42 -8.21
N ALA A 18 1.51 -1.24 -7.60
CA ALA A 18 0.37 -0.34 -7.38
C ALA A 18 -0.30 0.06 -8.70
N THR A 19 0.50 0.47 -9.69
CA THR A 19 0.02 0.85 -11.02
C THR A 19 -0.65 -0.33 -11.69
N LYS A 20 -0.04 -1.52 -11.66
CA LYS A 20 -0.64 -2.73 -12.23
C LYS A 20 -1.96 -3.08 -11.53
N MET A 21 -2.03 -3.00 -10.20
CA MET A 21 -3.26 -3.26 -9.45
C MET A 21 -4.38 -2.31 -9.85
N VAL A 22 -4.11 -1.01 -9.97
CA VAL A 22 -5.13 0.00 -10.29
C VAL A 22 -5.53 -0.06 -11.77
N SER A 23 -4.57 -0.23 -12.68
CA SER A 23 -4.83 -0.24 -14.13
C SER A 23 -5.48 -1.53 -14.62
N ASP A 24 -5.10 -2.69 -14.06
CA ASP A 24 -5.62 -4.00 -14.51
C ASP A 24 -6.92 -4.38 -13.77
N CYS A 25 -7.30 -3.66 -12.71
CA CYS A 25 -8.55 -3.93 -12.01
C CYS A 25 -9.75 -3.47 -12.86
N SER A 26 -10.66 -4.40 -13.15
CA SER A 26 -11.92 -4.11 -13.83
C SER A 26 -12.90 -3.30 -12.98
N PHE A 27 -12.66 -3.22 -11.67
CA PHE A 27 -13.39 -2.37 -10.75
C PHE A 27 -12.64 -1.04 -10.59
N ASP A 28 -13.36 0.05 -10.30
CA ASP A 28 -12.79 1.40 -10.06
C ASP A 28 -11.99 1.46 -8.73
N LEU A 29 -10.88 0.72 -8.69
CA LEU A 29 -10.01 0.60 -7.53
C LEU A 29 -9.28 1.93 -7.29
N ARG A 30 -9.42 2.45 -6.07
CA ARG A 30 -8.62 3.56 -5.56
C ARG A 30 -7.62 3.04 -4.54
N LEU A 31 -6.34 3.32 -4.75
CA LEU A 31 -5.26 2.82 -3.90
C LEU A 31 -4.55 3.95 -3.17
N VAL A 32 -4.64 3.92 -1.84
CA VAL A 32 -3.77 4.71 -0.96
C VAL A 32 -2.60 3.82 -0.53
N TYR A 33 -1.38 4.21 -0.89
CA TYR A 33 -0.15 3.64 -0.36
C TYR A 33 0.39 4.51 0.78
N VAL A 34 0.73 3.88 1.91
CA VAL A 34 1.37 4.55 3.05
C VAL A 34 2.67 3.82 3.39
N GLY A 35 3.81 4.50 3.26
CA GLY A 35 5.10 3.91 3.58
C GLY A 35 6.28 4.83 3.29
N LYS A 36 7.43 4.51 3.90
CA LYS A 36 8.65 5.30 3.68
C LYS A 36 9.05 5.23 2.20
N ARG A 37 9.29 6.39 1.58
CA ARG A 37 9.86 6.46 0.23
C ARG A 37 11.33 6.06 0.30
N TYR A 38 11.68 5.04 -0.47
CA TYR A 38 13.06 4.73 -0.74
C TYR A 38 13.51 5.51 -1.98
N GLU A 39 14.73 6.04 -1.95
CA GLU A 39 15.29 6.77 -3.09
C GLU A 39 15.91 5.76 -4.06
N ASP A 40 15.10 5.32 -5.02
CA ASP A 40 15.54 4.52 -6.16
C ASP A 40 15.02 5.13 -7.47
N ALA A 41 15.75 4.87 -8.56
CA ALA A 41 15.40 5.37 -9.87
C ALA A 41 14.09 4.74 -10.36
N VAL A 42 13.07 5.59 -10.55
CA VAL A 42 11.79 5.21 -11.15
C VAL A 42 11.86 5.49 -12.64
N PRO A 43 11.61 4.50 -13.52
CA PRO A 43 11.54 4.71 -14.96
C PRO A 43 10.49 5.75 -15.37
N ASP A 44 10.78 6.55 -16.39
CA ASP A 44 9.91 7.67 -16.83
C ASP A 44 8.52 7.21 -17.26
N ASP A 45 8.41 6.03 -17.89
CA ASP A 45 7.15 5.43 -18.27
C ASP A 45 6.28 5.13 -17.04
N LEU A 46 6.88 4.53 -16.00
CA LEU A 46 6.19 4.23 -14.75
C LEU A 46 5.81 5.51 -14.00
N ALA A 47 6.69 6.51 -13.99
CA ALA A 47 6.41 7.81 -13.37
C ALA A 47 5.21 8.50 -14.05
N ARG A 48 5.17 8.50 -15.39
CA ARG A 48 4.06 9.08 -16.17
C ARG A 48 2.73 8.40 -15.89
N VAL A 49 2.70 7.07 -15.89
CA VAL A 49 1.45 6.33 -15.59
C VAL A 49 1.01 6.59 -14.14
N THR A 50 1.95 6.60 -13.19
CA THR A 50 1.64 6.92 -11.80
C THR A 50 1.04 8.32 -11.67
N SER A 51 1.61 9.34 -12.33
CA SER A 51 1.09 10.71 -12.29
C SER A 51 -0.32 10.80 -12.87
N ALA A 52 -0.61 10.13 -13.98
CA ALA A 52 -1.97 10.09 -14.54
C ALA A 52 -2.98 9.49 -13.54
N LEU A 53 -2.63 8.39 -12.85
CA LEU A 53 -3.49 7.81 -11.82
C LEU A 53 -3.71 8.73 -10.60
N VAL A 54 -2.72 9.56 -10.27
CA VAL A 54 -2.86 10.59 -9.22
C VAL A 54 -3.82 11.70 -9.67
N GLU A 55 -3.69 12.19 -10.90
CA GLU A 55 -4.59 13.20 -11.47
C GLU A 55 -6.04 12.69 -11.55
N GLU A 56 -6.23 11.41 -11.86
CA GLU A 56 -7.52 10.74 -11.87
C GLU A 56 -8.06 10.43 -10.45
N SER A 57 -7.34 10.76 -9.38
CA SER A 57 -7.69 10.43 -7.99
C SER A 57 -7.85 8.91 -7.73
N ARG A 58 -7.13 8.09 -8.49
CA ARG A 58 -7.13 6.62 -8.37
C ARG A 58 -5.93 6.09 -7.59
N PHE A 59 -4.87 6.89 -7.44
CA PHE A 59 -3.71 6.55 -6.65
C PHE A 59 -3.26 7.71 -5.75
N LEU A 60 -2.85 7.41 -4.52
CA LEU A 60 -2.28 8.37 -3.59
C LEU A 60 -1.10 7.74 -2.82
N GLU A 61 0.06 8.40 -2.87
CA GLU A 61 1.30 7.95 -2.21
C GLU A 61 1.65 8.86 -1.02
N LEU A 62 1.54 8.34 0.21
CA LEU A 62 1.83 9.07 1.45
C LEU A 62 3.03 8.44 2.19
N GLN A 63 3.83 9.26 2.87
CA GLN A 63 4.91 8.74 3.72
C GLN A 63 4.42 8.25 5.08
N LYS A 64 3.38 8.90 5.61
CA LYS A 64 2.78 8.62 6.93
C LYS A 64 1.30 8.91 6.87
N ALA A 65 0.53 8.19 7.67
CA ALA A 65 -0.88 8.45 7.91
C ALA A 65 -1.24 7.98 9.32
N ASP A 66 -2.27 8.58 9.91
CA ASP A 66 -2.90 8.05 11.12
C ASP A 66 -3.88 6.94 10.70
N PHE A 67 -3.53 5.69 11.02
CA PHE A 67 -4.36 4.54 10.68
C PHE A 67 -5.66 4.48 11.49
N GLY A 68 -5.69 5.02 12.72
CA GLY A 68 -6.92 5.10 13.50
C GLY A 68 -7.97 6.00 12.82
N VAL A 69 -7.52 7.01 12.09
CA VAL A 69 -8.39 7.87 11.27
C VAL A 69 -8.64 7.27 9.89
N LEU A 70 -7.63 6.72 9.22
CA LEU A 70 -7.73 6.27 7.83
C LEU A 70 -8.54 4.97 7.68
N PHE A 71 -8.30 3.98 8.54
CA PHE A 71 -8.83 2.63 8.37
C PHE A 71 -10.37 2.52 8.35
N PRO A 72 -11.12 3.31 9.15
CA PRO A 72 -12.57 3.42 9.04
C PRO A 72 -13.10 3.67 7.63
N PHE A 73 -12.36 4.42 6.80
CA PHE A 73 -12.77 4.80 5.45
C PHE A 73 -12.31 3.84 4.35
N MET A 74 -11.50 2.82 4.67
CA MET A 74 -10.95 1.90 3.67
C MET A 74 -11.81 0.64 3.53
N ASP A 75 -11.97 0.11 2.33
CA ASP A 75 -12.73 -1.15 2.11
C ASP A 75 -11.89 -2.42 2.33
N VAL A 76 -10.58 -2.33 2.09
CA VAL A 76 -9.65 -3.46 2.13
C VAL A 76 -8.25 -3.01 2.56
N PHE A 77 -7.53 -3.92 3.22
CA PHE A 77 -6.19 -3.72 3.73
C PHE A 77 -5.19 -4.67 3.07
N VAL A 78 -4.04 -4.13 2.62
CA VAL A 78 -2.85 -4.90 2.26
C VAL A 78 -1.73 -4.47 3.18
N VAL A 79 -1.26 -5.35 4.05
CA VAL A 79 -0.32 -5.01 5.13
C VAL A 79 0.88 -5.93 5.16
N HIS A 80 2.03 -5.44 5.65
CA HIS A 80 3.25 -6.26 5.81
C HIS A 80 3.21 -7.34 6.89
N GLY A 81 2.21 -7.34 7.78
CA GLY A 81 2.12 -8.31 8.87
C GLY A 81 2.73 -7.88 10.19
N GLY A 82 3.25 -6.65 10.33
CA GLY A 82 3.71 -6.18 11.64
C GLY A 82 2.58 -6.12 12.66
N LEU A 83 2.80 -6.62 13.88
CA LEU A 83 1.78 -6.78 14.94
C LEU A 83 0.80 -5.60 15.03
N GLY A 84 1.31 -4.38 15.19
CA GLY A 84 0.47 -3.20 15.40
C GLY A 84 -0.44 -2.89 14.22
N THR A 85 0.08 -2.96 12.99
CA THR A 85 -0.73 -2.71 11.78
C THR A 85 -1.75 -3.82 11.55
N THR A 86 -1.37 -5.08 11.78
CA THR A 86 -2.27 -6.22 11.63
C THR A 86 -3.40 -6.18 12.64
N VAL A 87 -3.12 -5.90 13.91
CA VAL A 87 -4.16 -5.76 14.95
C VAL A 87 -5.15 -4.66 14.59
N GLU A 88 -4.67 -3.49 14.19
CA GLU A 88 -5.56 -2.38 13.78
C GLU A 88 -6.42 -2.76 12.57
N ALA A 89 -5.86 -3.43 11.56
CA ALA A 89 -6.63 -3.91 10.40
C ALA A 89 -7.70 -4.94 10.81
N LEU A 90 -7.36 -5.90 11.68
CA LEU A 90 -8.30 -6.92 12.16
C LEU A 90 -9.45 -6.32 12.96
N ARG A 91 -9.20 -5.27 13.76
CA ARG A 91 -10.25 -4.56 14.53
C ARG A 91 -11.32 -3.94 13.64
N MET A 92 -10.98 -3.62 12.40
CA MET A 92 -11.94 -3.07 11.43
C MET A 92 -12.92 -4.11 10.88
N LYS A 93 -12.61 -5.41 11.00
CA LYS A 93 -13.43 -6.51 10.45
C LYS A 93 -13.69 -6.37 8.94
N LYS A 94 -12.70 -5.88 8.19
CA LYS A 94 -12.75 -5.78 6.72
C LYS A 94 -11.70 -6.70 6.09
N PRO A 95 -11.85 -7.06 4.80
CA PRO A 95 -10.89 -7.90 4.10
C PRO A 95 -9.45 -7.40 4.29
N THR A 96 -8.57 -8.31 4.70
CA THR A 96 -7.16 -8.02 4.99
C THR A 96 -6.30 -9.08 4.36
N THR A 97 -5.32 -8.65 3.56
CA THR A 97 -4.28 -9.50 3.00
C THR A 97 -2.95 -9.12 3.64
N VAL A 98 -2.24 -10.12 4.15
CA VAL A 98 -0.88 -9.94 4.65
C VAL A 98 0.11 -10.39 3.59
N THR A 99 1.07 -9.55 3.24
CA THR A 99 2.06 -9.84 2.20
C THR A 99 3.30 -8.96 2.35
N GLY A 100 4.41 -9.31 1.70
CA GLY A 100 5.65 -8.54 1.73
C GLY A 100 6.86 -9.40 2.10
N PRO A 101 7.95 -8.80 2.60
CA PRO A 101 9.18 -9.54 2.91
C PRO A 101 9.07 -10.48 4.12
N LEU A 102 7.94 -10.46 4.85
CA LEU A 102 7.60 -11.31 6.00
C LEU A 102 8.80 -11.59 6.92
N LEU A 103 9.34 -10.52 7.49
CA LEU A 103 10.46 -10.56 8.43
C LEU A 103 9.96 -10.63 9.88
N MET A 104 10.67 -11.40 10.72
CA MET A 104 10.41 -11.50 12.16
C MET A 104 8.95 -11.87 12.50
N ASP A 105 8.25 -11.03 13.26
CA ASP A 105 6.88 -11.23 13.73
C ASP A 105 5.87 -11.33 12.57
N GLN A 106 6.19 -10.76 11.42
CA GLN A 106 5.34 -10.80 10.22
C GLN A 106 5.06 -12.23 9.74
N ARG A 107 5.94 -13.20 10.04
CA ARG A 107 5.70 -14.62 9.70
C ARG A 107 4.62 -15.27 10.57
N PHE A 108 4.39 -14.73 11.76
CA PHE A 108 3.40 -15.25 12.70
C PHE A 108 2.02 -14.61 12.48
N TRP A 109 2.01 -13.33 12.12
CA TRP A 109 0.78 -12.56 11.90
C TRP A 109 0.31 -12.54 10.44
N GLY A 110 1.09 -13.11 9.52
CA GLY A 110 0.79 -13.16 8.09
C GLY A 110 0.13 -14.45 7.62
#